data_AF-A0A368W3I6-F1
#
_entry.id   AF-A0A368W3I6-F1
#
_cell.length_a   1.000
_cell.length_b   1.000
_cell.length_c   1.000
_cell.angle_alpha   90.00
_cell.angle_beta   90.00
_cell.angle_gamma   90.00
#
_symmetry.space_group_name_H-M   'P 1'
#
loop_
_entity.id
_entity.type
_entity.pdbx_description
1 polymer ?
#
loop_
_entity_poly.entity_id
_entity_poly.type
_entity_poly.pdbx_seq_one_letter_code
_entity_poly.pdbx_strand_id
1 'polypeptide(L)'
;MMPSQTPYSSRVRQSSSQLHQFINKLRYKENESVHFLLVHDSDRNKRSNTSSSNHSNHKRAIRLYKPLKRLETRIPQIKLYAKNNNPIHLLSQNANGYAVFMGINVGGTKDSEIEEIRAQFIDVDLNKISGRFTTIEPNKRIQKLKKEFLRKNWSRIRDAMIVETYNGYHIYWPIVGGTIGKFVPIQKALVRTFNSDPAITNLARVMRIPGFYHMKNPDRPFLVRVIRWGRKRPFSQDELIDALSLRP
;
A
#
# COMPACT_ATOMS: atom_id res chain seq x y z
N MET A 1 -5.63 -3.47 36.51
CA MET A 1 -5.37 -4.66 35.66
C MET A 1 -5.07 -4.19 34.25
N MET A 2 -3.87 -4.48 33.74
CA MET A 2 -3.51 -4.23 32.34
C MET A 2 -4.44 -5.06 31.43
N PRO A 3 -4.99 -4.52 30.34
CA PRO A 3 -5.75 -5.32 29.39
C PRO A 3 -4.84 -6.45 28.91
N SER A 4 -5.33 -7.69 29.07
CA SER A 4 -4.68 -8.92 28.65
C SER A 4 -4.08 -8.76 27.25
N GLN A 5 -2.77 -8.99 27.14
CA GLN A 5 -2.06 -8.98 25.87
C GLN A 5 -2.68 -10.06 24.98
N THR A 6 -3.47 -9.63 23.99
CA THR A 6 -4.00 -10.51 22.96
C THR A 6 -2.82 -11.27 22.35
N PRO A 7 -2.88 -12.61 22.19
CA PRO A 7 -1.75 -13.38 21.67
C PRO A 7 -1.60 -13.06 20.19
N TYR A 8 -0.79 -12.04 19.89
CA TYR A 8 -0.41 -11.73 18.53
C TYR A 8 0.25 -12.97 17.93
N SER A 9 -0.31 -13.49 16.83
CA SER A 9 0.26 -14.63 16.12
C SER A 9 1.74 -14.36 15.79
N SER A 10 2.57 -15.42 15.77
CA SER A 10 3.99 -15.34 15.40
C SER A 10 4.21 -14.55 14.09
N ARG A 11 3.25 -14.63 13.15
CA ARG A 11 3.24 -13.89 11.88
C ARG A 11 3.19 -12.37 12.06
N VAL A 12 2.43 -11.85 13.03
CA VAL A 12 2.37 -10.40 13.33
C VAL A 12 3.67 -9.91 13.97
N ARG A 13 4.32 -10.75 14.79
CA ARG A 13 5.66 -10.47 15.32
C ARG A 13 6.71 -10.44 14.19
N GLN A 14 6.66 -11.39 13.26
CA GLN A 14 7.54 -11.44 12.09
C GLN A 14 7.31 -10.28 11.11
N SER A 15 6.07 -9.79 10.97
CA SER A 15 5.74 -8.66 10.11
C SER A 15 5.94 -7.29 10.76
N SER A 16 6.17 -7.24 12.07
CA SER A 16 6.22 -5.99 12.85
C SER A 16 7.34 -5.03 12.44
N SER A 17 8.41 -5.53 11.81
CA SER A 17 9.52 -4.71 11.30
C SER A 17 9.33 -4.24 9.86
N GLN A 18 8.39 -4.83 9.10
CA GLN A 18 8.26 -4.55 7.67
C GLN A 18 7.76 -3.13 7.40
N LEU A 19 6.82 -2.61 8.18
CA LEU A 19 6.36 -1.23 7.99
C LEU A 19 7.49 -0.23 8.22
N HIS A 20 8.25 -0.39 9.30
CA HIS A 20 9.35 0.51 9.60
C HIS A 20 10.42 0.46 8.50
N GLN A 21 10.80 -0.74 8.05
CA GLN A 21 11.74 -0.89 6.93
C GLN A 21 11.18 -0.34 5.61
N PHE A 22 9.88 -0.48 5.36
CA PHE A 22 9.19 0.08 4.19
C PHE A 22 9.25 1.61 4.19
N ILE A 23 8.94 2.25 5.32
CA ILE A 23 9.04 3.70 5.48
C ILE A 23 10.49 4.17 5.32
N ASN A 24 11.45 3.45 5.89
CA ASN A 24 12.88 3.74 5.72
C ASN A 24 13.33 3.60 4.25
N LYS A 25 12.79 2.62 3.52
CA LYS A 25 13.07 2.43 2.08
C LYS A 25 12.53 3.57 1.23
N LEU A 26 11.41 4.16 1.64
CA LEU A 26 10.85 5.38 1.05
C LEU A 26 11.58 6.64 1.50
N ARG A 27 12.51 6.55 2.46
CA ARG A 27 13.38 7.66 2.93
C ARG A 27 12.62 8.83 3.54
N TYR A 28 11.53 8.53 4.26
CA TYR A 28 10.93 9.56 5.10
C TYR A 28 11.91 10.05 6.16
N LYS A 29 11.88 11.36 6.44
CA LYS A 29 12.70 12.00 7.46
C LYS A 29 11.95 12.05 8.79
N GLU A 30 12.71 12.12 9.88
CA GLU A 30 12.17 12.11 11.24
C GLU A 30 11.17 13.24 11.56
N ASN A 31 11.33 14.39 10.90
CA ASN A 31 10.48 15.57 11.05
C ASN A 31 9.25 15.56 10.12
N GLU A 32 9.14 14.59 9.21
CA GLU A 32 8.02 14.51 8.27
C GLU A 32 6.80 13.88 8.93
N SER A 33 5.61 14.37 8.55
CA SER A 33 4.35 13.76 8.93
C SER A 33 3.92 12.74 7.90
N VAL A 34 3.53 11.56 8.37
CA VAL A 34 3.00 10.49 7.52
C VAL A 34 1.49 10.42 7.71
N HIS A 35 0.76 10.43 6.58
CA HIS A 35 -0.69 10.34 6.58
C HIS A 35 -1.13 8.90 6.39
N PHE A 36 -2.06 8.46 7.22
CA PHE A 36 -2.70 7.16 7.12
C PHE A 36 -4.20 7.30 6.91
N LEU A 37 -4.77 6.35 6.19
CA LEU A 37 -6.20 6.22 5.96
C LEU A 37 -6.63 4.82 6.37
N LEU A 38 -7.56 4.72 7.32
CA LEU A 38 -8.25 3.48 7.62
C LEU A 38 -9.56 3.44 6.84
N VAL A 39 -9.81 2.32 6.15
CA VAL A 39 -11.08 2.10 5.43
C VAL A 39 -11.59 0.72 5.80
N HIS A 40 -12.85 0.61 6.20
CA HIS A 40 -13.42 -0.69 6.54
C HIS A 40 -13.57 -1.55 5.26
N ASP A 41 -13.01 -2.77 5.25
CA ASP A 41 -12.95 -3.59 4.02
C ASP A 41 -14.36 -4.01 3.53
N SER A 42 -15.40 -4.00 4.40
CA SER A 42 -16.80 -4.27 3.99
C SER A 42 -17.47 -3.11 3.23
N ASP A 43 -17.04 -1.86 3.42
CA ASP A 43 -17.64 -0.69 2.79
C ASP A 43 -17.29 -0.57 1.30
N ARG A 44 -16.24 -1.27 0.85
CA ARG A 44 -15.83 -1.29 -0.57
C ARG A 44 -16.74 -2.18 -1.43
N ASN A 45 -17.50 -3.11 -0.84
CA ASN A 45 -18.47 -3.96 -1.55
C ASN A 45 -19.76 -3.22 -1.93
N LYS A 46 -20.17 -2.20 -1.16
CA LYS A 46 -21.39 -1.41 -1.44
C LYS A 46 -21.27 -0.45 -2.62
N ARG A 47 -20.11 -0.36 -3.28
CA ARG A 47 -19.90 0.49 -4.48
C ARG A 47 -20.25 -0.23 -5.80
N SER A 48 -20.53 -1.54 -5.80
CA SER A 48 -20.90 -2.25 -7.03
C SER A 48 -22.40 -2.56 -7.19
N ASN A 49 -23.21 -2.41 -6.14
CA ASN A 49 -24.67 -2.58 -6.21
C ASN A 49 -25.34 -1.35 -5.56
N THR A 50 -26.20 -0.66 -6.29
CA THR A 50 -26.98 0.49 -5.82
C THR A 50 -27.94 0.14 -4.68
N SER A 51 -28.11 1.14 -3.79
CA SER A 51 -29.25 1.40 -2.91
C SER A 51 -29.83 0.27 -2.07
N SER A 52 -29.34 0.15 -0.84
CA SER A 52 -30.21 0.03 0.35
C SER A 52 -29.43 0.34 1.63
N SER A 53 -30.05 1.19 2.44
CA SER A 53 -29.60 1.62 3.76
C SER A 53 -29.58 0.46 4.74
N ASN A 54 -28.47 0.29 5.46
CA ASN A 54 -28.51 -0.16 6.85
C ASN A 54 -27.30 0.41 7.60
N HIS A 55 -27.61 1.06 8.72
CA HIS A 55 -26.70 1.78 9.61
C HIS A 55 -25.67 0.82 10.23
N SER A 56 -24.50 0.70 9.62
CA SER A 56 -23.30 0.32 10.35
C SER A 56 -22.63 1.61 10.84
N ASN A 57 -22.62 1.83 12.15
CA ASN A 57 -22.03 2.99 12.84
C ASN A 57 -20.49 3.13 12.69
N HIS A 58 -19.89 2.40 11.74
CA HIS A 58 -18.46 2.43 11.47
C HIS A 58 -18.13 3.62 10.56
N LYS A 59 -17.19 4.46 10.99
CA LYS A 59 -16.70 5.57 10.17
C LYS A 59 -16.11 5.01 8.88
N ARG A 60 -16.75 5.31 7.74
CA ARG A 60 -16.34 4.87 6.39
C ARG A 60 -14.86 5.02 6.10
N ALA A 61 -14.26 6.11 6.59
CA ALA A 61 -12.82 6.27 6.57
C ALA A 61 -12.32 7.13 7.74
N ILE A 62 -11.14 6.81 8.26
CA ILE A 62 -10.49 7.58 9.35
C ILE A 62 -9.12 8.04 8.87
N ARG A 63 -8.92 9.37 8.81
CA ARG A 63 -7.62 9.98 8.49
C ARG A 63 -6.82 10.17 9.78
N LEU A 64 -5.55 9.77 9.73
CA LEU A 64 -4.64 9.78 10.87
C LEU A 64 -3.31 10.38 10.45
N TYR A 65 -2.63 11.06 11.37
CA TYR A 65 -1.31 11.63 11.13
C TYR A 65 -0.38 11.40 12.31
N LYS A 66 0.92 11.31 12.04
CA LYS A 66 1.96 11.28 13.07
C LYS A 66 3.32 11.71 12.50
N PRO A 67 4.11 12.52 13.23
CA PRO A 67 5.53 12.73 12.91
C PRO A 67 6.29 11.40 12.94
N LEU A 68 7.19 11.18 11.99
CA LEU A 68 7.91 9.90 11.87
C LEU A 68 8.71 9.56 13.12
N LYS A 69 9.40 10.53 13.75
CA LYS A 69 10.18 10.28 14.98
C LYS A 69 9.35 9.77 16.17
N ARG A 70 8.03 9.97 16.13
CA ARG A 70 7.10 9.48 17.15
C ARG A 70 6.47 8.14 16.75
N LEU A 71 6.65 7.69 15.51
CA LEU A 71 6.08 6.44 15.02
C LEU A 71 6.81 5.25 15.66
N GLU A 72 6.04 4.37 16.28
CA GLU A 72 6.59 3.18 16.91
C GLU A 72 7.16 2.23 15.85
N THR A 73 8.31 1.62 16.15
CA THR A 73 9.02 0.75 15.20
C THR A 73 8.36 -0.62 15.05
N ARG A 74 7.55 -1.05 16.03
CA ARG A 74 6.85 -2.32 16.05
C ARG A 74 5.36 -2.10 15.77
N ILE A 75 4.83 -2.77 14.74
CA ILE A 75 3.40 -2.69 14.36
C ILE A 75 2.42 -2.83 15.55
N PRO A 76 2.59 -3.77 16.51
CA PRO A 76 1.68 -3.90 17.66
C PRO A 76 1.70 -2.74 18.65
N GLN A 77 2.50 -1.71 18.41
CA GLN A 77 2.61 -0.53 19.26
C GLN A 77 2.18 0.73 18.51
N ILE A 78 1.91 0.65 17.21
CA ILE A 78 1.67 1.85 16.39
C ILE A 78 0.35 2.49 16.79
N LYS A 79 0.48 3.65 17.43
CA LYS A 79 -0.62 4.54 17.80
C LYS A 79 -0.57 5.78 16.92
N LEU A 80 -1.62 6.04 16.17
CA LEU A 80 -1.76 7.32 15.45
C LEU A 80 -2.83 8.18 16.11
N TYR A 81 -2.94 9.43 15.67
CA TYR A 81 -3.91 10.37 16.22
C TYR A 81 -4.93 10.75 15.15
N ALA A 82 -6.22 10.68 15.52
CA ALA A 82 -7.28 11.31 14.76
C ALA A 82 -7.24 12.83 14.94
N LYS A 83 -7.99 13.56 14.10
CA LYS A 83 -8.10 15.03 14.19
C LYS A 83 -8.51 15.56 15.56
N ASN A 84 -9.26 14.79 16.34
CA ASN A 84 -9.68 15.14 17.68
C ASN A 84 -8.68 14.70 18.78
N ASN A 85 -7.44 14.39 18.39
CA ASN A 85 -6.37 13.92 19.26
C ASN A 85 -6.63 12.57 19.95
N ASN A 86 -7.66 11.82 19.53
CA ASN A 86 -7.90 10.47 20.05
C ASN A 86 -6.83 9.50 19.53
N PRO A 87 -6.17 8.73 20.40
CA PRO A 87 -5.22 7.72 19.98
C PRO A 87 -5.94 6.53 19.33
N ILE A 88 -5.43 6.09 18.20
CA ILE A 88 -5.96 4.95 17.43
C ILE A 88 -4.83 3.94 17.22
N HIS A 89 -5.07 2.72 17.72
CA HIS A 89 -4.15 1.60 17.55
C HIS A 89 -4.40 0.89 16.22
N LEU A 90 -3.44 0.96 15.29
CA LEU A 90 -3.65 0.49 13.92
C LEU A 90 -3.95 -1.00 13.84
N LEU A 91 -3.26 -1.81 14.63
CA LEU A 91 -3.43 -3.26 14.62
C LEU A 91 -4.79 -3.67 15.17
N SER A 92 -5.30 -2.96 16.19
CA SER A 92 -6.64 -3.19 16.73
C SER A 92 -7.71 -2.85 15.69
N GLN A 93 -7.55 -1.73 14.97
CA GLN A 93 -8.47 -1.40 13.88
C GLN A 93 -8.39 -2.39 12.73
N ASN A 94 -7.19 -2.90 12.39
CA ASN A 94 -7.05 -3.93 11.39
C ASN A 94 -7.72 -5.25 11.79
N ALA A 95 -7.62 -5.65 13.06
CA ALA A 95 -8.37 -6.78 13.61
C ALA A 95 -9.89 -6.55 13.51
N ASN A 96 -10.35 -5.31 13.66
CA ASN A 96 -11.75 -4.89 13.48
C ASN A 96 -12.15 -4.66 12.01
N GLY A 97 -11.41 -5.18 11.04
CA GLY A 97 -11.80 -5.15 9.62
C GLY A 97 -11.36 -3.91 8.84
N TYR A 98 -10.60 -2.99 9.42
CA TYR A 98 -10.07 -1.83 8.70
C TYR A 98 -8.79 -2.16 7.93
N ALA A 99 -8.80 -1.89 6.63
CA ALA A 99 -7.59 -1.82 5.84
C ALA A 99 -6.79 -0.55 6.17
N VAL A 100 -5.48 -0.72 6.31
CA VAL A 100 -4.55 0.38 6.61
C VAL A 100 -3.86 0.84 5.33
N PHE A 101 -4.02 2.11 4.99
CA PHE A 101 -3.37 2.77 3.87
C PHE A 101 -2.47 3.91 4.35
N MET A 102 -1.48 4.26 3.54
CA MET A 102 -0.52 5.34 3.80
C MET A 102 -0.33 6.18 2.53
N GLY A 103 -0.24 7.50 2.66
CA GLY A 103 0.25 8.36 1.58
C GLY A 103 1.72 8.05 1.29
N ILE A 104 2.11 8.02 0.02
CA ILE A 104 3.48 7.65 -0.38
C ILE A 104 4.39 8.87 -0.55
N ASN A 105 3.88 9.94 -1.16
CA ASN A 105 4.63 11.18 -1.34
C ASN A 105 4.49 12.08 -0.10
N VAL A 106 5.45 12.99 0.10
CA VAL A 106 5.45 13.92 1.25
C VAL A 106 4.57 15.11 0.95
N GLY A 107 3.87 15.59 1.97
CA GLY A 107 3.00 16.76 1.89
C GLY A 107 1.66 16.47 2.53
N GLY A 108 0.58 16.94 1.92
CA GLY A 108 -0.79 16.76 2.40
C GLY A 108 -1.53 15.56 1.82
N THR A 109 -2.86 15.68 1.80
CA THR A 109 -3.77 14.63 1.30
C THR A 109 -4.41 14.98 -0.03
N LYS A 110 -4.07 16.14 -0.59
CA LYS A 110 -4.44 16.59 -1.94
C LYS A 110 -3.19 16.71 -2.78
N ASP A 111 -3.33 16.53 -4.08
CA ASP A 111 -2.22 16.63 -5.03
C ASP A 111 -1.51 17.99 -4.98
N SER A 112 -2.25 19.08 -4.78
CA SER A 112 -1.71 20.44 -4.62
C SER A 112 -0.90 20.65 -3.34
N GLU A 113 -1.02 19.74 -2.37
CA GLU A 113 -0.33 19.80 -1.09
C GLU A 113 0.92 18.91 -1.09
N ILE A 114 1.25 18.24 -2.20
CA ILE A 114 2.43 17.36 -2.30
C ILE A 114 3.68 18.17 -2.57
N GLU A 115 4.70 17.97 -1.74
CA GLU A 115 5.94 18.73 -1.73
C GLU A 115 7.12 17.91 -2.28
N GLU A 116 7.13 16.59 -2.08
CA GLU A 116 8.24 15.74 -2.50
C GLU A 116 7.79 14.36 -3.01
N ILE A 117 8.37 13.91 -4.12
CA ILE A 117 8.15 12.56 -4.68
C ILE A 117 9.07 11.55 -3.99
N ARG A 118 8.49 10.61 -3.26
CA ARG A 118 9.23 9.54 -2.54
C ARG A 118 9.38 8.29 -3.38
N ALA A 119 8.43 8.00 -4.26
CA ALA A 119 8.48 6.86 -5.15
C ALA A 119 7.62 7.09 -6.40
N GLN A 120 7.96 6.41 -7.49
CA GLN A 120 6.99 6.03 -8.52
C GLN A 120 6.44 4.64 -8.18
N PHE A 121 5.16 4.37 -8.44
CA PHE A 121 4.56 3.13 -7.94
C PHE A 121 3.37 2.63 -8.74
N ILE A 122 3.19 1.32 -8.84
CA ILE A 122 2.04 0.71 -9.54
C ILE A 122 1.26 -0.22 -8.63
N ASP A 123 -0.02 -0.41 -8.94
CA ASP A 123 -0.92 -1.41 -8.35
C ASP A 123 -1.35 -2.41 -9.42
N VAL A 124 -0.76 -3.61 -9.39
CA VAL A 124 -1.06 -4.68 -10.33
C VAL A 124 -2.13 -5.58 -9.72
N ASP A 125 -3.38 -5.44 -10.18
CA ASP A 125 -4.51 -6.28 -9.78
C ASP A 125 -4.76 -7.38 -10.83
N LEU A 126 -4.26 -8.58 -10.58
CA LEU A 126 -4.30 -9.69 -11.54
C LEU A 126 -5.71 -10.28 -11.72
N ASN A 127 -6.65 -9.98 -10.81
CA ASN A 127 -8.05 -10.33 -11.03
C ASN A 127 -8.68 -9.51 -12.14
N LYS A 128 -8.24 -8.26 -12.36
CA LYS A 128 -8.76 -7.39 -13.43
C LYS A 128 -8.18 -7.74 -14.81
N ILE A 129 -6.97 -8.27 -14.85
CA ILE A 129 -6.27 -8.62 -16.10
C ILE A 129 -6.79 -9.94 -16.68
N SER A 130 -7.30 -10.83 -15.84
CA SER A 130 -7.69 -12.20 -16.21
C SER A 130 -9.18 -12.31 -16.53
N GLY A 131 -9.63 -11.53 -17.51
CA GLY A 131 -10.98 -11.68 -18.06
C GLY A 131 -11.25 -13.11 -18.54
N ARG A 132 -12.34 -13.69 -18.03
CA ARG A 132 -13.08 -14.88 -18.52
C ARG A 132 -12.35 -16.25 -18.44
N PHE A 133 -13.05 -17.20 -17.81
CA PHE A 133 -12.82 -18.67 -17.77
C PHE A 133 -11.63 -19.21 -16.95
N THR A 134 -11.94 -19.86 -15.82
CA THR A 134 -11.24 -21.08 -15.35
C THR A 134 -12.12 -21.86 -14.37
N THR A 135 -12.16 -23.18 -14.50
CA THR A 135 -12.72 -24.17 -13.55
C THR A 135 -11.89 -24.38 -12.28
N ILE A 136 -10.85 -23.55 -12.08
CA ILE A 136 -9.90 -23.64 -10.97
C ILE A 136 -10.40 -22.76 -9.81
N GLU A 137 -10.24 -23.25 -8.58
CA GLU A 137 -10.48 -22.46 -7.36
C GLU A 137 -9.79 -21.08 -7.45
N PRO A 138 -10.50 -19.96 -7.22
CA PRO A 138 -10.00 -18.60 -7.42
C PRO A 138 -8.62 -18.31 -6.78
N ASN A 139 -8.36 -18.90 -5.60
CA ASN A 139 -7.10 -18.70 -4.87
C ASN A 139 -5.90 -19.37 -5.55
N LYS A 140 -6.08 -20.57 -6.13
CA LYS A 140 -5.01 -21.26 -6.86
C LYS A 140 -4.70 -20.53 -8.17
N ARG A 141 -5.73 -20.01 -8.83
CA ARG A 141 -5.59 -19.17 -10.03
C ARG A 141 -4.76 -17.92 -9.74
N ILE A 142 -5.10 -17.15 -8.70
CA ILE A 142 -4.36 -15.91 -8.36
C ILE A 142 -2.90 -16.20 -8.01
N GLN A 143 -2.61 -17.28 -7.30
CA GLN A 143 -1.24 -17.69 -7.01
C GLN A 143 -0.44 -18.01 -8.29
N LYS A 144 -1.06 -18.67 -9.27
CA LYS A 144 -0.44 -18.95 -10.57
C LYS A 144 -0.15 -17.64 -11.33
N LEU A 145 -1.14 -16.76 -11.45
CA LEU A 145 -0.98 -15.45 -12.13
C LEU A 145 0.11 -14.61 -11.48
N LYS A 146 0.19 -14.61 -10.15
CA LYS A 146 1.23 -13.93 -9.38
C LYS A 146 2.64 -14.41 -9.78
N LYS A 147 2.86 -15.72 -9.79
CA LYS A 147 4.13 -16.33 -10.19
C LYS A 147 4.48 -16.02 -11.64
N GLU A 148 3.51 -16.10 -12.54
CA GLU A 148 3.68 -15.78 -13.95
C GLU A 148 4.04 -14.31 -14.18
N PHE A 149 3.37 -13.40 -13.47
CA PHE A 149 3.67 -11.97 -13.51
C PHE A 149 5.11 -11.69 -13.09
N LEU A 150 5.55 -12.25 -11.96
CA LEU A 150 6.93 -12.09 -11.48
C LEU A 150 7.92 -12.65 -12.51
N ARG A 151 7.70 -13.87 -13.01
CA ARG A 151 8.58 -14.50 -14.01
C ARG A 151 8.69 -13.66 -15.28
N LYS A 152 7.57 -13.19 -15.83
CA LYS A 152 7.52 -12.40 -17.06
C LYS A 152 8.21 -11.04 -16.92
N ASN A 153 8.06 -10.40 -15.76
CA ASN A 153 8.50 -9.02 -15.55
C ASN A 153 9.79 -8.90 -14.73
N TRP A 154 10.40 -10.01 -14.32
CA TRP A 154 11.50 -10.01 -13.34
C TRP A 154 12.64 -9.06 -13.70
N SER A 155 13.09 -9.06 -14.96
CA SER A 155 14.15 -8.17 -15.44
C SER A 155 13.83 -6.69 -15.25
N ARG A 156 12.54 -6.31 -15.30
CA ARG A 156 12.04 -4.93 -15.15
C ARG A 156 11.77 -4.54 -13.70
N ILE A 157 11.55 -5.49 -12.79
CA ILE A 157 11.08 -5.20 -11.41
C ILE A 157 12.01 -5.69 -10.31
N ARG A 158 13.06 -6.46 -10.60
CA ARG A 158 13.97 -7.04 -9.59
C ARG A 158 14.66 -6.02 -8.68
N ASP A 159 14.82 -4.81 -9.18
CA ASP A 159 15.44 -3.69 -8.46
C ASP A 159 14.43 -2.77 -7.77
N ALA A 160 13.13 -3.01 -7.98
CA ALA A 160 12.03 -2.34 -7.29
C ALA A 160 11.73 -3.01 -5.95
N MET A 161 11.10 -2.25 -5.05
CA MET A 161 10.50 -2.80 -3.84
C MET A 161 9.12 -3.39 -4.21
N ILE A 162 8.90 -4.67 -3.92
CA ILE A 162 7.69 -5.40 -4.28
C ILE A 162 6.95 -5.81 -3.01
N VAL A 163 5.70 -5.36 -2.89
CA VAL A 163 4.78 -5.70 -1.83
C VAL A 163 3.69 -6.60 -2.40
N GLU A 164 3.57 -7.80 -1.86
CA GLU A 164 2.51 -8.74 -2.22
C GLU A 164 1.19 -8.33 -1.55
N THR A 165 0.15 -8.16 -2.34
CA THR A 165 -1.23 -7.88 -1.91
C THR A 165 -2.14 -9.05 -2.22
N TYR A 166 -3.43 -9.01 -1.84
CA TYR A 166 -4.33 -10.15 -2.02
C TYR A 166 -4.41 -10.62 -3.49
N ASN A 167 -4.67 -9.69 -4.42
CA ASN A 167 -4.87 -10.01 -5.84
C ASN A 167 -3.63 -9.81 -6.73
N GLY A 168 -2.52 -9.33 -6.20
CA GLY A 168 -1.33 -9.06 -7.01
C GLY A 168 -0.23 -8.35 -6.23
N TYR A 169 0.25 -7.23 -6.77
CA TYR A 169 1.44 -6.55 -6.26
C TYR A 169 1.31 -5.03 -6.26
N HIS A 170 1.77 -4.40 -5.18
CA HIS A 170 2.21 -3.01 -5.24
C HIS A 170 3.72 -3.01 -5.51
N ILE A 171 4.17 -2.25 -6.51
CA ILE A 171 5.58 -2.15 -6.87
C ILE A 171 6.00 -0.70 -6.76
N TYR A 172 7.08 -0.44 -6.05
CA TYR A 172 7.59 0.90 -5.76
C TYR A 172 9.03 1.02 -6.27
N TRP A 173 9.31 2.10 -6.98
CA TRP A 173 10.66 2.57 -7.29
C TRP A 173 10.93 3.81 -6.43
N PRO A 174 11.61 3.68 -5.29
CA PRO A 174 11.98 4.84 -4.48
C PRO A 174 12.76 5.86 -5.30
N ILE A 175 12.42 7.15 -5.16
CA ILE A 175 12.98 8.25 -5.93
C ILE A 175 13.84 9.15 -5.04
N VAL A 176 14.91 9.69 -5.63
CA VAL A 176 15.68 10.82 -5.08
C VAL A 176 15.60 12.00 -6.06
N GLY A 177 15.40 13.21 -5.54
CA GLY A 177 15.35 14.43 -6.35
C GLY A 177 14.20 14.46 -7.37
N GLY A 178 13.06 13.84 -7.03
CA GLY A 178 11.93 13.75 -7.95
C GLY A 178 11.22 15.08 -8.16
N THR A 179 10.93 15.42 -9.40
CA THR A 179 10.14 16.59 -9.79
C THR A 179 8.66 16.24 -9.82
N ILE A 180 7.82 17.09 -9.22
CA ILE A 180 6.36 16.92 -9.18
C ILE A 180 5.78 16.82 -10.60
N GLY A 181 6.17 17.72 -11.51
CA GLY A 181 5.67 17.74 -12.90
C GLY A 181 5.99 16.46 -13.71
N LYS A 182 7.07 15.75 -13.38
CA LYS A 182 7.44 14.48 -14.00
C LYS A 182 6.66 13.28 -13.44
N PHE A 183 5.99 13.42 -12.29
CA PHE A 183 5.33 12.30 -11.63
C PHE A 183 4.26 11.67 -12.52
N VAL A 184 3.25 12.44 -12.93
CA VAL A 184 2.07 11.93 -13.65
C VAL A 184 2.43 11.31 -15.02
N PRO A 185 3.28 11.93 -15.87
CA PRO A 185 3.69 11.32 -17.14
C PRO A 185 4.36 9.95 -16.96
N ILE A 186 5.33 9.85 -16.05
CA ILE A 186 6.03 8.60 -15.74
C ILE A 186 5.05 7.56 -15.18
N GLN A 187 4.15 7.99 -14.28
CA GLN A 187 3.16 7.12 -13.67
C GLN A 187 2.20 6.52 -14.70
N LYS A 188 1.77 7.31 -15.70
CA LYS A 188 0.99 6.84 -16.85
C LYS A 188 1.78 5.86 -17.73
N ALA A 189 3.06 6.12 -17.97
CA ALA A 189 3.92 5.20 -18.73
C ALA A 189 4.11 3.86 -18.02
N LEU A 190 4.28 3.87 -16.69
CA LEU A 190 4.33 2.67 -15.86
C LEU A 190 3.01 1.89 -15.91
N VAL A 191 1.87 2.58 -15.81
CA VAL A 191 0.54 1.97 -15.93
C VAL A 191 0.40 1.23 -17.25
N ARG A 192 0.77 1.86 -18.38
CA ARG A 192 0.77 1.23 -19.70
C ARG A 192 1.70 0.03 -19.78
N THR A 193 2.92 0.17 -19.26
CA THR A 193 3.97 -0.86 -19.34
C THR A 193 3.60 -2.15 -18.61
N PHE A 194 2.93 -2.03 -17.45
CA PHE A 194 2.63 -3.15 -16.58
C PHE A 194 1.15 -3.55 -16.54
N ASN A 195 0.29 -2.88 -17.33
CA ASN A 195 -1.17 -3.03 -17.29
C ASN A 195 -1.72 -2.90 -15.85
N SER A 196 -1.26 -1.86 -15.15
CA SER A 196 -1.61 -1.57 -13.76
C SER A 196 -2.93 -0.76 -13.66
N ASP A 197 -3.50 -0.65 -12.46
CA ASP A 197 -4.67 0.20 -12.21
C ASP A 197 -4.40 1.66 -12.60
N PRO A 198 -5.16 2.24 -13.57
CA PRO A 198 -4.96 3.61 -14.02
C PRO A 198 -5.31 4.66 -12.96
N ALA A 199 -6.00 4.29 -11.88
CA ALA A 199 -6.25 5.22 -10.78
C ALA A 199 -4.96 5.63 -10.05
N ILE A 200 -3.85 4.90 -10.22
CA ILE A 200 -2.60 5.12 -9.49
C ILE A 200 -1.79 6.34 -9.95
N THR A 201 -2.38 7.28 -10.69
CA THR A 201 -1.67 8.40 -11.35
C THR A 201 -1.62 9.72 -10.58
N ASN A 202 -2.34 9.87 -9.47
CA ASN A 202 -2.41 11.13 -8.73
C ASN A 202 -1.35 11.19 -7.61
N LEU A 203 -0.87 12.39 -7.29
CA LEU A 203 0.28 12.61 -6.41
C LEU A 203 0.04 12.16 -4.96
N ALA A 204 -1.16 12.44 -4.42
CA ALA A 204 -1.54 12.14 -3.04
C ALA A 204 -2.17 10.76 -2.86
N ARG A 205 -1.87 9.81 -3.76
CA ARG A 205 -2.44 8.45 -3.71
C ARG A 205 -1.99 7.72 -2.43
N VAL A 206 -2.97 7.12 -1.76
CA VAL A 206 -2.73 6.25 -0.60
C VAL A 206 -2.66 4.78 -1.03
N MET A 207 -1.74 4.03 -0.44
CA MET A 207 -1.47 2.63 -0.77
C MET A 207 -1.59 1.74 0.45
N ARG A 208 -2.04 0.48 0.24
CA ARG A 208 -2.06 -0.52 1.30
C ARG A 208 -0.63 -0.87 1.69
N ILE A 209 -0.34 -0.85 2.99
CA ILE A 209 1.03 -1.01 3.53
C ILE A 209 1.29 -2.43 4.07
N PRO A 210 2.56 -2.88 4.06
CA PRO A 210 2.93 -4.19 4.59
C PRO A 210 2.75 -4.27 6.11
N GLY A 211 2.51 -5.50 6.57
CA GLY A 211 2.39 -5.86 7.98
C GLY A 211 0.98 -5.79 8.58
N PHE A 212 -0.03 -5.52 7.74
CA PHE A 212 -1.44 -5.59 8.08
C PHE A 212 -2.19 -6.58 7.17
N TYR A 213 -3.29 -7.12 7.68
CA TYR A 213 -4.14 -8.04 6.93
C TYR A 213 -5.11 -7.29 6.00
N HIS A 214 -5.35 -7.89 4.86
CA HIS A 214 -6.53 -7.64 4.03
C HIS A 214 -7.68 -8.49 4.55
N MET A 215 -8.74 -7.83 5.01
CA MET A 215 -9.83 -8.42 5.80
C MET A 215 -11.14 -8.56 5.02
N LYS A 216 -11.12 -8.34 3.69
CA LYS A 216 -12.31 -8.47 2.84
C LYS A 216 -12.97 -9.85 2.93
N ASN A 217 -12.19 -10.90 3.18
CA ASN A 217 -12.68 -12.21 3.57
C ASN A 217 -12.12 -12.54 4.96
N PRO A 218 -12.90 -12.37 6.05
CA PRO A 218 -12.46 -12.62 7.41
C PRO A 218 -12.02 -14.05 7.69
N ASP A 219 -12.59 -15.04 6.97
CA ASP A 219 -12.23 -16.46 7.12
C ASP A 219 -10.90 -16.80 6.45
N ARG A 220 -10.44 -15.93 5.52
CA ARG A 220 -9.20 -16.10 4.75
C ARG A 220 -8.45 -14.77 4.63
N PRO A 221 -8.00 -14.17 5.74
CA PRO A 221 -7.33 -12.89 5.73
C PRO A 221 -5.96 -13.03 5.05
N PHE A 222 -5.57 -12.02 4.28
CA PHE A 222 -4.30 -12.05 3.55
C PHE A 222 -3.32 -11.03 4.11
N LEU A 223 -2.16 -11.49 4.60
CA LEU A 223 -1.13 -10.61 5.11
C LEU A 223 -0.42 -9.89 3.96
N VAL A 224 -0.55 -8.57 3.90
CA VAL A 224 0.23 -7.75 2.97
C VAL A 224 1.68 -7.74 3.45
N ARG A 225 2.62 -8.08 2.57
CA ARG A 225 4.03 -8.24 2.97
C ARG A 225 4.99 -7.83 1.88
N VAL A 226 6.17 -7.36 2.27
CA VAL A 226 7.27 -7.13 1.34
C VAL A 226 7.89 -8.48 0.95
N ILE A 227 8.00 -8.73 -0.35
CA ILE A 227 8.65 -9.93 -0.90
C ILE A 227 9.99 -9.62 -1.59
N ARG A 228 10.25 -8.34 -1.88
CA ARG A 228 11.52 -7.84 -2.41
C ARG A 228 11.75 -6.41 -1.93
N TRP A 229 12.92 -6.13 -1.37
CA TRP A 229 13.28 -4.79 -0.88
C TRP A 229 13.87 -3.86 -1.95
N GLY A 230 14.08 -4.36 -3.16
CA GLY A 230 14.70 -3.64 -4.26
C GLY A 230 16.18 -3.33 -4.00
N ARG A 231 16.72 -2.43 -4.82
CA ARG A 231 18.11 -1.97 -4.72
C ARG A 231 18.32 -1.02 -3.53
N LYS A 232 19.59 -0.79 -3.14
CA LYS A 232 19.94 0.08 -2.02
C LYS A 232 19.81 1.57 -2.35
N ARG A 233 20.27 2.00 -3.52
CA ARG A 233 20.26 3.40 -3.97
C ARG A 233 18.90 3.73 -4.62
N PRO A 234 18.19 4.81 -4.25
CA PRO A 234 16.98 5.22 -4.97
C PRO A 234 17.25 5.58 -6.43
N PHE A 235 16.23 5.56 -7.27
CA PHE A 235 16.31 6.01 -8.65
C PHE A 235 16.23 7.54 -8.74
N SER A 236 16.88 8.16 -9.72
CA SER A 236 16.33 9.42 -10.26
C SER A 236 15.14 9.09 -11.18
N GLN A 237 14.28 10.07 -11.45
CA GLN A 237 13.19 9.84 -12.41
C GLN A 237 13.70 9.51 -13.82
N ASP A 238 14.80 10.14 -14.24
CA ASP A 238 15.40 9.92 -15.56
C ASP A 238 16.05 8.53 -15.65
N GLU A 239 16.77 8.11 -14.61
CA GLU A 239 17.32 6.75 -14.53
C GLU A 239 16.21 5.69 -14.58
N LEU A 240 15.06 5.94 -13.94
CA LEU A 240 13.93 5.03 -13.99
C LEU A 240 13.31 4.96 -15.40
N ILE A 241 13.21 6.11 -16.08
CA ILE A 241 12.74 6.18 -17.46
C ILE A 241 13.63 5.33 -18.35
N ASP A 242 14.95 5.50 -18.26
CA ASP A 242 15.92 4.78 -19.08
C ASP A 242 15.92 3.28 -18.79
N ALA A 243 16.00 2.91 -17.50
CA ALA A 243 16.07 1.52 -17.05
C ALA A 243 14.85 0.68 -17.47
N LEU A 244 13.68 1.32 -17.65
CA LEU A 244 12.45 0.65 -18.06
C LEU A 244 12.04 0.97 -19.51
N SER A 245 12.82 1.81 -20.20
CA SER A 245 12.52 2.36 -21.53
C SER A 245 11.12 2.98 -21.60
N LEU A 246 10.77 3.79 -20.60
CA LEU A 246 9.47 4.44 -20.52
C LEU A 246 9.32 5.53 -21.58
N ARG A 247 8.08 5.79 -21.98
CA ARG A 247 7.69 6.92 -22.83
C ARG A 247 6.66 7.77 -22.06
N PRO A 248 7.12 8.70 -21.19
CA PRO A 248 6.27 9.54 -20.34
C PRO A 248 5.37 10.49 -21.12
#